data_AF-A0A847XGU1-F1
#
_entry.id   AF-A0A847XGU1-F1
#
_cell.length_a   1.000
_cell.length_b   1.000
_cell.length_c   1.000
_cell.angle_alpha   90.00
_cell.angle_beta   90.00
_cell.angle_gamma   90.00
#
_symmetry.space_group_name_H-M   'P 1'
#
loop_
_entity.id
_entity.type
_entity.pdbx_description
1 polymer ?
#
loop_
_entity_poly.entity_id
_entity_poly.type
_entity_poly.pdbx_seq_one_letter_code
_entity_poly.pdbx_strand_id
1 'polypeptide(L)'
;FKEMMDIDYGYKYRDFEEKKYEKNGFKTPSKKVEIYSETLKKAGYDPLPIYYEPSESPLSTGDLAKEYPLVLSTGARYLEYYHSRYRNIKSINDYKGEREAKVKINPQTAERKGIKDGDMVKVESLRGKIELKAQVTEDVLPTTILIPHGWDDANANQLTDNEMLDPISGFPADRALLVKVTAIR
;
A
#
# COMPACT_ATOMS: atom_id res chain seq x y z
N PHE A 1 13.53 -22.41 20.58
CA PHE A 1 13.97 -22.80 19.22
C PHE A 1 14.57 -24.21 19.20
N LYS A 2 15.58 -24.53 20.02
CA LYS A 2 16.08 -25.92 20.18
C LYS A 2 14.96 -26.91 20.56
N GLU A 3 14.15 -26.56 21.57
CA GLU A 3 13.00 -27.37 22.01
C GLU A 3 11.92 -27.61 20.93
N MET A 4 11.83 -26.76 19.90
CA MET A 4 10.89 -26.95 18.79
C MET A 4 11.39 -27.96 17.74
N MET A 5 12.69 -28.23 17.71
CA MET A 5 13.30 -29.19 16.78
C MET A 5 13.20 -30.64 17.28
N ASP A 6 12.95 -30.84 18.57
CA ASP A 6 12.86 -32.16 19.22
C ASP A 6 11.41 -32.68 19.34
N ILE A 7 10.44 -32.00 18.72
CA ILE A 7 9.03 -32.40 18.73
C ILE A 7 8.79 -33.43 17.62
N ASP A 8 8.28 -34.61 17.98
CA ASP A 8 7.99 -35.77 17.12
C ASP A 8 6.93 -35.54 16.03
N TYR A 9 6.48 -34.29 15.86
CA TYR A 9 5.49 -33.87 14.86
C TYR A 9 5.97 -32.69 13.99
N GLY A 10 7.27 -32.36 14.03
CA GLY A 10 7.87 -31.31 13.21
C GLY A 10 8.42 -31.85 11.88
N TYR A 11 7.98 -31.28 10.75
CA TYR A 11 8.58 -31.60 9.45
C TYR A 11 9.88 -30.79 9.27
N LYS A 12 11.05 -31.45 9.31
CA LYS A 12 12.33 -30.81 8.97
C LYS A 12 12.37 -30.53 7.47
N TYR A 13 11.94 -29.35 7.06
CA TYR A 13 11.77 -29.00 5.64
C TYR A 13 13.07 -29.02 4.83
N ARG A 14 14.19 -28.62 5.45
CA ARG A 14 15.54 -28.70 4.87
C ARG A 14 16.60 -28.53 5.94
N ASP A 15 17.79 -29.05 5.68
CA ASP A 15 18.97 -28.67 6.45
C ASP A 15 19.29 -27.19 6.20
N PHE A 16 19.43 -26.44 7.29
CA PHE A 16 19.84 -25.04 7.25
C PHE A 16 21.36 -24.97 7.39
N GLU A 17 22.01 -24.35 6.42
CA GLU A 17 23.45 -24.07 6.44
C GLU A 17 23.62 -22.55 6.36
N GLU A 18 24.23 -21.97 7.39
CA GLU A 18 24.58 -20.55 7.38
C GLU A 18 25.64 -20.25 6.32
N LYS A 19 25.56 -19.06 5.72
CA LYS A 19 26.56 -18.55 4.77
C LYS A 19 26.90 -19.50 3.61
N LYS A 20 25.95 -20.32 3.17
CA LYS A 20 26.08 -21.22 2.00
C LYS A 20 26.67 -20.56 0.74
N TYR A 21 26.50 -19.24 0.60
CA TYR A 21 27.05 -18.44 -0.50
C TYR A 21 28.59 -18.34 -0.50
N GLU A 22 29.27 -18.55 0.64
CA GLU A 22 30.74 -18.55 0.67
C GLU A 22 31.33 -19.77 -0.06
N LYS A 23 30.60 -20.90 -0.03
CA LYS A 23 30.99 -22.13 -0.74
C LYS A 23 30.51 -22.16 -2.20
N ASN A 24 29.27 -21.74 -2.43
CA ASN A 24 28.58 -21.96 -3.72
C ASN A 24 28.29 -20.67 -4.50
N GLY A 25 28.57 -19.50 -3.92
CA GLY A 25 28.08 -18.21 -4.40
C GLY A 25 26.57 -18.02 -4.21
N PHE A 26 26.09 -16.84 -4.59
CA PHE A 26 24.65 -16.54 -4.67
C PHE A 26 24.00 -17.25 -5.86
N LYS A 27 22.68 -17.45 -5.82
CA LYS A 27 21.90 -17.98 -6.94
C LYS A 27 21.63 -16.91 -8.01
N THR A 28 22.70 -16.25 -8.45
CA THR A 28 22.73 -15.25 -9.52
C THR A 28 23.65 -15.74 -10.64
N PRO A 29 23.52 -15.21 -11.87
CA PRO A 29 24.45 -15.54 -12.96
C PRO A 29 25.92 -15.34 -12.59
N SER A 30 26.25 -14.25 -11.88
CA SER A 30 27.63 -13.93 -11.48
C SER A 30 28.13 -14.64 -10.21
N LYS A 31 27.25 -15.37 -9.50
CA LYS A 31 27.51 -15.95 -8.18
C LYS A 31 27.78 -14.92 -7.07
N LYS A 32 27.57 -13.63 -7.34
CA LYS A 32 27.71 -12.51 -6.39
C LYS A 32 26.37 -11.81 -6.17
N VAL A 33 26.32 -10.87 -5.21
CA VAL A 33 25.25 -9.88 -5.15
C VAL A 33 25.39 -8.96 -6.36
N GLU A 34 24.34 -8.88 -7.19
CA GLU A 34 24.35 -8.08 -8.42
C GLU A 34 23.83 -6.68 -8.14
N ILE A 35 24.74 -5.73 -7.91
CA ILE A 35 24.40 -4.29 -7.88
C ILE A 35 24.00 -3.83 -9.29
N TYR A 36 24.77 -4.27 -10.29
CA TYR A 36 24.45 -4.15 -11.71
C TYR A 36 23.85 -5.45 -12.21
N SER A 37 22.61 -5.42 -12.71
CA SER A 37 21.92 -6.60 -13.23
C SER A 37 22.09 -6.73 -14.74
N GLU A 38 23.00 -7.61 -15.17
CA GLU A 38 23.09 -8.04 -16.57
C GLU A 38 21.79 -8.70 -17.07
N THR A 39 21.04 -9.32 -16.17
CA THR A 39 19.74 -9.93 -16.47
C THR A 39 18.71 -8.87 -16.88
N LEU A 40 18.60 -7.77 -16.12
CA LEU A 40 17.70 -6.66 -16.46
C LEU A 40 18.13 -5.99 -17.77
N LYS A 41 19.43 -5.74 -17.96
CA LYS A 41 19.96 -5.17 -19.20
C LYS A 41 19.57 -5.99 -20.43
N LYS A 42 19.74 -7.31 -20.37
CA LYS A 42 19.39 -8.23 -21.45
C LYS A 42 17.89 -8.27 -21.73
N ALA A 43 17.07 -8.02 -20.71
CA ALA A 43 15.62 -7.88 -20.84
C ALA A 43 15.18 -6.49 -21.32
N GLY A 44 16.11 -5.56 -21.54
CA GLY A 44 15.82 -4.19 -22.02
C GLY A 44 15.53 -3.18 -20.92
N TYR A 45 15.75 -3.51 -19.65
CA TYR A 45 15.55 -2.63 -18.50
C TYR A 45 16.86 -2.03 -18.01
N ASP A 46 16.76 -1.02 -17.15
CA ASP A 46 17.94 -0.46 -16.49
C ASP A 46 18.61 -1.50 -15.58
N PRO A 47 19.93 -1.69 -15.72
CA PRO A 47 20.67 -2.61 -14.88
C PRO A 47 20.95 -2.09 -13.47
N LEU A 48 20.66 -0.80 -13.22
CA LEU A 48 20.86 -0.13 -11.93
C LEU A 48 19.54 0.44 -11.44
N PRO A 49 19.37 0.63 -10.11
CA PRO A 49 18.19 1.31 -9.59
C PRO A 49 18.13 2.76 -10.09
N ILE A 50 17.03 3.09 -10.76
CA ILE A 50 16.70 4.45 -11.21
C ILE A 50 15.32 4.79 -10.68
N TYR A 51 15.16 6.03 -10.21
CA TYR A 51 13.84 6.55 -9.86
C TYR A 51 13.12 7.00 -11.12
N TYR A 52 11.92 6.47 -11.31
CA TYR A 52 10.96 6.95 -12.29
C TYR A 52 9.80 7.60 -11.55
N GLU A 53 9.44 8.81 -11.96
CA GLU A 53 8.24 9.46 -11.44
C GLU A 53 7.02 8.60 -11.78
N PRO A 54 6.10 8.34 -10.81
CA PRO A 54 4.87 7.61 -11.10
C PRO A 54 4.11 8.24 -12.26
N SER A 55 3.46 7.41 -13.08
CA SER A 55 2.69 7.87 -14.23
C SER A 55 1.55 8.82 -13.87
N GLU A 56 1.09 8.77 -12.62
CA GLU A 56 0.07 9.63 -12.06
C GLU A 56 0.60 10.26 -10.78
N SER A 57 1.05 11.50 -10.88
CA SER A 57 1.55 12.25 -9.74
C SER A 57 1.38 13.76 -9.94
N PRO A 58 1.55 14.57 -8.88
CA PRO A 58 1.55 16.02 -9.03
C PRO A 58 2.63 16.55 -9.99
N LEU A 59 3.72 15.78 -10.19
CA LEU A 59 4.84 16.16 -11.05
C LEU A 59 4.65 15.67 -12.49
N SER A 60 4.18 14.43 -12.69
CA SER A 60 3.99 13.85 -14.03
C SER A 60 2.67 14.29 -14.68
N THR A 61 1.65 14.58 -13.88
CA THR A 61 0.28 14.88 -14.34
C THR A 61 -0.25 16.18 -13.73
N GLY A 62 0.47 17.28 -13.93
CA GLY A 62 0.17 18.57 -13.28
C GLY A 62 -1.24 19.11 -13.52
N ASP A 63 -1.82 18.90 -14.70
CA ASP A 63 -3.21 19.31 -14.97
C ASP A 63 -4.23 18.45 -14.21
N LEU A 64 -4.01 17.13 -14.17
CA LEU A 64 -4.84 16.22 -13.37
C LEU A 64 -4.76 16.56 -11.88
N ALA A 65 -3.57 16.92 -11.40
CA ALA A 65 -3.34 17.29 -10.02
C ALA A 65 -4.05 18.60 -9.60
N LYS A 66 -4.47 19.44 -10.54
CA LYS A 66 -5.34 20.59 -10.22
C LYS A 66 -6.74 20.12 -9.80
N GLU A 67 -7.25 19.07 -10.43
CA GLU A 67 -8.56 18.49 -10.10
C GLU A 67 -8.48 17.51 -8.92
N TYR A 68 -7.43 16.71 -8.88
CA TYR A 68 -7.18 15.66 -7.89
C TYR A 68 -5.86 15.95 -7.13
N PRO A 69 -5.86 16.89 -6.17
CA PRO A 69 -4.64 17.45 -5.61
C PRO A 69 -3.95 16.62 -4.52
N LEU A 70 -4.53 15.47 -4.15
CA LEU A 70 -4.01 14.63 -3.08
C LEU A 70 -3.52 13.31 -3.64
N VAL A 71 -2.40 12.82 -3.13
CA VAL A 71 -1.92 11.47 -3.43
C VAL A 71 -2.62 10.47 -2.51
N LEU A 72 -3.23 9.44 -3.09
CA LEU A 72 -3.76 8.30 -2.39
C LEU A 72 -2.67 7.25 -2.18
N SER A 73 -2.52 6.85 -0.92
CA SER A 73 -1.88 5.60 -0.56
C SER A 73 -2.95 4.63 -0.04
N THR A 74 -3.00 3.43 -0.61
CA THR A 74 -3.82 2.35 -0.08
C THR A 74 -2.94 1.29 0.59
N GLY A 75 -3.56 0.44 1.40
CA GLY A 75 -2.87 -0.67 2.04
C GLY A 75 -2.63 -0.51 3.53
N ALA A 76 -3.16 0.56 4.14
CA ALA A 76 -3.14 0.72 5.59
C ALA A 76 -3.84 -0.45 6.28
N ARG A 77 -3.27 -0.89 7.39
CA ARG A 77 -3.73 -2.07 8.12
C ARG A 77 -4.22 -1.66 9.49
N TYR A 78 -5.32 -2.29 9.88
CA TYR A 78 -5.75 -2.35 11.26
C TYR A 78 -5.23 -3.65 11.86
N LEU A 79 -4.60 -3.57 13.04
CA LEU A 79 -3.95 -4.70 13.68
C LEU A 79 -4.92 -5.84 13.97
N GLU A 80 -6.20 -5.51 14.17
CA GLU A 80 -7.25 -6.45 14.54
C GLU A 80 -7.72 -7.32 13.35
N TYR A 81 -7.44 -6.90 12.11
CA TYR A 81 -7.94 -7.55 10.90
C TYR A 81 -6.81 -8.03 9.99
N TYR A 82 -7.08 -9.08 9.20
CA TYR A 82 -6.14 -9.58 8.20
C TYR A 82 -6.75 -9.48 6.81
N HIS A 83 -6.37 -8.43 6.06
CA HIS A 83 -6.99 -8.07 4.79
C HIS A 83 -8.52 -7.95 4.92
N SER A 84 -9.31 -8.76 4.22
CA SER A 84 -10.78 -8.81 4.33
C SER A 84 -11.27 -9.79 5.41
N ARG A 85 -10.38 -10.56 6.04
CA ARG A 85 -10.74 -11.57 7.05
C ARG A 85 -10.95 -10.96 8.43
N TYR A 86 -11.71 -11.70 9.24
CA TYR A 86 -11.99 -11.44 10.66
C TYR A 86 -12.92 -10.27 10.95
N ARG A 87 -13.39 -9.57 9.91
CA ARG A 87 -14.35 -8.46 10.04
C ARG A 87 -15.75 -8.90 10.47
N ASN A 88 -16.05 -10.19 10.36
CA ASN A 88 -17.29 -10.82 10.80
C ASN A 88 -17.23 -11.34 12.25
N ILE A 89 -16.07 -11.28 12.92
CA ILE A 89 -15.91 -11.80 14.28
C ILE A 89 -16.29 -10.71 15.27
N LYS A 90 -17.40 -10.91 16.00
CA LYS A 90 -17.95 -9.94 16.93
C LYS A 90 -16.94 -9.50 18.00
N SER A 91 -16.23 -10.42 18.63
CA SER A 91 -15.27 -10.09 19.71
C SER A 91 -14.11 -9.20 19.25
N ILE A 92 -13.69 -9.31 17.99
CA ILE A 92 -12.65 -8.45 17.39
C ILE A 92 -13.22 -7.05 17.15
N ASN A 93 -14.44 -6.97 16.63
CA ASN A 93 -15.13 -5.68 16.42
C ASN A 93 -15.42 -4.98 17.76
N ASP A 94 -15.84 -5.72 18.79
CA ASP A 94 -16.07 -5.20 20.14
C ASP A 94 -14.76 -4.66 20.75
N TYR A 95 -13.63 -5.37 20.59
CA TYR A 95 -12.32 -4.91 21.06
C TYR A 95 -11.86 -3.62 20.36
N LYS A 96 -12.06 -3.54 19.04
CA LYS A 96 -11.72 -2.35 18.25
C LYS A 96 -12.61 -1.14 18.58
N GLY A 97 -13.82 -1.39 19.07
CA GLY A 97 -14.86 -0.39 19.31
C GLY A 97 -15.83 -0.26 18.14
N GLU A 98 -15.34 -0.09 16.91
CA GLU A 98 -16.19 0.06 15.72
C GLU A 98 -15.58 -0.60 14.47
N ARG A 99 -16.40 -1.37 13.73
CA ARG A 99 -16.07 -1.94 12.41
C ARG A 99 -16.31 -0.88 11.32
N GLU A 100 -15.41 0.09 11.21
CA GLU A 100 -15.50 1.14 10.20
C GLU A 100 -14.14 1.48 9.57
N ALA A 101 -14.14 1.66 8.24
CA ALA A 101 -12.99 2.18 7.51
C ALA A 101 -12.93 3.71 7.68
N LYS A 102 -11.74 4.25 7.96
CA LYS A 102 -11.52 5.69 8.00
C LYS A 102 -10.43 6.10 7.04
N VAL A 103 -10.61 7.22 6.35
CA VAL A 103 -9.55 7.87 5.58
C VAL A 103 -8.74 8.76 6.50
N LYS A 104 -7.44 8.54 6.59
CA LYS A 104 -6.56 9.45 7.33
C LYS A 104 -6.32 10.71 6.50
N ILE A 105 -6.56 11.86 7.11
CA ILE A 105 -6.39 13.18 6.50
C ILE A 105 -5.56 14.06 7.43
N ASN A 106 -4.56 14.75 6.88
CA ASN A 106 -3.75 15.69 7.66
C ASN A 106 -4.60 16.89 8.14
N PRO A 107 -4.38 17.44 9.36
CA PRO A 107 -5.11 18.59 9.87
C PRO A 107 -5.13 19.80 8.92
N GLN A 108 -4.01 20.11 8.27
CA GLN A 108 -3.94 21.23 7.32
C GLN A 108 -4.82 20.97 6.08
N THR A 109 -4.88 19.73 5.61
CA THR A 109 -5.75 19.34 4.49
C THR A 109 -7.21 19.40 4.90
N ALA A 110 -7.52 18.91 6.10
CA ALA A 110 -8.86 18.92 6.66
C ALA A 110 -9.38 20.36 6.81
N GLU A 111 -8.57 21.26 7.37
CA GLU A 111 -8.88 22.69 7.51
C GLU A 111 -9.15 23.34 6.14
N ARG A 112 -8.24 23.17 5.17
CA ARG A 112 -8.42 23.71 3.80
C ARG A 112 -9.68 23.20 3.11
N LYS A 113 -10.16 22.00 3.47
CA LYS A 113 -11.34 21.37 2.88
C LYS A 113 -12.60 21.52 3.74
N GLY A 114 -12.51 22.15 4.93
CA GLY A 114 -13.61 22.28 5.88
C GLY A 114 -14.12 20.93 6.42
N ILE A 115 -13.24 19.95 6.59
CA ILE A 115 -13.52 18.61 7.10
C ILE A 115 -13.13 18.54 8.58
N LYS A 116 -14.00 17.98 9.42
CA LYS A 116 -13.72 17.66 10.83
C LYS A 116 -13.46 16.17 11.01
N ASP A 117 -12.84 15.82 12.14
CA ASP A 117 -12.70 14.43 12.53
C ASP A 117 -14.07 13.76 12.68
N GLY A 118 -14.21 12.55 12.11
CA GLY A 118 -15.46 11.80 12.10
C GLY A 118 -16.47 12.22 11.02
N ASP A 119 -16.24 13.29 10.25
CA ASP A 119 -17.14 13.66 9.16
C ASP A 119 -17.16 12.57 8.08
N MET A 120 -18.34 12.32 7.50
CA MET A 120 -18.42 11.54 6.28
C MET A 120 -17.84 12.33 5.11
N VAL A 121 -16.91 11.70 4.39
CA VAL A 121 -16.27 12.30 3.23
C VAL A 121 -16.38 11.39 2.02
N LYS A 122 -16.44 12.01 0.85
CA LYS A 122 -16.33 11.35 -0.44
C LYS A 122 -14.90 11.49 -0.95
N VAL A 123 -14.27 10.37 -1.27
CA VAL A 123 -12.98 10.31 -1.95
C VAL A 123 -13.21 9.86 -3.38
N GLU A 124 -12.68 10.60 -4.34
CA GLU A 124 -12.88 10.36 -5.78
C GLU A 124 -11.52 10.37 -6.50
N SER A 125 -11.31 9.40 -7.38
CA SER A 125 -10.23 9.33 -8.37
C SER A 125 -10.82 9.35 -9.78
N LEU A 126 -9.97 9.21 -10.82
CA LEU A 126 -10.46 8.98 -12.18
C LEU A 126 -11.27 7.68 -12.35
N ARG A 127 -11.09 6.71 -11.45
CA ARG A 127 -11.65 5.35 -11.57
C ARG A 127 -13.01 5.22 -10.91
N GLY A 128 -13.26 6.03 -9.89
CA GLY A 128 -14.47 5.92 -9.10
C GLY A 128 -14.42 6.74 -7.83
N LYS A 129 -15.36 6.44 -6.95
CA LYS A 129 -15.53 7.14 -5.68
C LYS A 129 -15.99 6.18 -4.59
N ILE A 130 -15.60 6.50 -3.37
CA ILE A 130 -16.08 5.83 -2.16
C ILE A 130 -16.42 6.87 -1.10
N GLU A 131 -17.21 6.46 -0.11
CA GLU A 131 -17.60 7.28 1.03
C GLU A 131 -17.15 6.58 2.32
N LEU A 132 -16.49 7.33 3.21
CA LEU A 132 -16.00 6.82 4.49
C LEU A 132 -15.75 7.97 5.48
N LYS A 133 -15.62 7.68 6.77
CA LYS A 133 -15.36 8.72 7.77
C LYS A 133 -13.93 9.24 7.69
N ALA A 134 -13.77 10.54 7.92
CA ALA A 134 -12.47 11.16 8.11
C ALA A 134 -11.88 10.79 9.47
N GLN A 135 -10.59 10.46 9.48
CA GLN A 135 -9.75 10.43 10.66
C GLN A 135 -8.70 11.54 10.49
N VAL A 136 -8.86 12.66 11.20
CA VAL A 136 -7.92 13.78 11.13
C VAL A 136 -6.71 13.47 12.02
N THR A 137 -5.52 13.39 11.44
CA THR A 137 -4.30 12.97 12.14
C THR A 137 -3.02 13.48 11.48
N GLU A 138 -2.00 13.77 12.28
CA GLU A 138 -0.67 14.19 11.83
C GLU A 138 0.17 13.03 11.24
N ASP A 139 -0.33 11.78 11.31
CA ASP A 139 0.36 10.58 10.77
C ASP A 139 0.54 10.58 9.24
N VAL A 140 -0.13 11.50 8.53
CA VAL A 140 -0.12 11.57 7.06
C VAL A 140 0.27 12.98 6.60
N LEU A 141 0.92 13.07 5.45
CA LEU A 141 1.37 14.36 4.90
C LEU A 141 0.19 15.23 4.44
N PRO A 142 0.34 16.58 4.44
CA PRO A 142 -0.68 17.51 3.92
C PRO A 142 -1.07 17.33 2.44
N THR A 143 -0.31 16.55 1.68
CA THR A 143 -0.54 16.26 0.26
C THR A 143 -1.00 14.84 0.02
N THR A 144 -1.25 14.06 1.08
CA THR A 144 -1.52 12.62 0.99
C THR A 144 -2.71 12.24 1.86
N ILE A 145 -3.50 11.27 1.39
CA ILE A 145 -4.49 10.58 2.19
C ILE A 145 -4.18 9.08 2.21
N LEU A 146 -4.55 8.42 3.31
CA LEU A 146 -4.30 7.00 3.50
C LEU A 146 -5.63 6.28 3.76
N ILE A 147 -5.92 5.27 2.94
CA ILE A 147 -7.15 4.46 3.05
C ILE A 147 -6.78 3.00 3.34
N PRO A 148 -7.40 2.37 4.36
CA PRO A 148 -7.17 0.96 4.65
C PRO A 148 -7.78 0.06 3.58
N HIS A 149 -7.13 -1.05 3.26
CA HIS A 149 -7.65 -2.02 2.28
C HIS A 149 -8.54 -3.09 2.94
N GLY A 150 -9.26 -3.83 2.09
CA GLY A 150 -10.03 -5.01 2.50
C GLY A 150 -11.38 -4.71 3.15
N TRP A 151 -11.92 -3.51 2.95
CA TRP A 151 -13.26 -3.10 3.36
C TRP A 151 -14.22 -3.24 2.18
N ASP A 152 -15.42 -3.77 2.44
CA ASP A 152 -16.48 -3.99 1.44
C ASP A 152 -17.34 -2.74 1.24
N ASP A 153 -17.70 -2.10 2.35
CA ASP A 153 -18.46 -0.84 2.44
C ASP A 153 -17.68 0.40 1.98
N ALA A 154 -16.36 0.39 2.14
CA ALA A 154 -15.45 1.46 1.70
C ALA A 154 -14.25 0.89 0.92
N ASN A 155 -14.53 0.19 -0.18
CA ASN A 155 -13.52 -0.55 -0.92
C ASN A 155 -12.55 0.36 -1.70
N ALA A 156 -11.34 0.52 -1.16
CA ALA A 156 -10.27 1.30 -1.78
C ALA A 156 -9.95 0.90 -3.23
N ASN A 157 -10.18 -0.36 -3.62
CA ASN A 157 -9.93 -0.82 -4.99
C ASN A 157 -10.89 -0.19 -6.01
N GLN A 158 -11.97 0.45 -5.58
CA GLN A 158 -12.84 1.25 -6.47
C GLN A 158 -12.19 2.57 -6.90
N LEU A 159 -11.07 2.95 -6.26
CA LEU A 159 -10.29 4.14 -6.61
C LEU A 159 -9.05 3.81 -7.46
N THR A 160 -8.77 2.53 -7.69
CA THR A 160 -7.55 2.04 -8.36
C THR A 160 -7.88 1.31 -9.66
N ASP A 161 -6.87 1.05 -10.48
CA ASP A 161 -6.94 0.18 -11.65
C ASP A 161 -5.70 -0.72 -11.75
N ASN A 162 -5.64 -1.50 -12.83
CA ASN A 162 -4.49 -2.31 -13.21
C ASN A 162 -3.99 -1.97 -14.63
N GLU A 163 -4.20 -0.73 -15.07
CA GLU A 163 -3.79 -0.27 -16.41
C GLU A 163 -2.32 0.15 -16.43
N MET A 164 -1.90 0.88 -15.39
CA MET A 164 -0.52 1.35 -15.25
C MET A 164 0.25 0.45 -14.29
N LEU A 165 1.01 -0.48 -14.87
CA LEU A 165 1.79 -1.48 -14.14
C LEU A 165 3.29 -1.16 -14.18
N ASP A 166 4.00 -1.52 -13.11
CA ASP A 166 5.46 -1.52 -13.11
C ASP A 166 5.98 -2.42 -14.24
N PRO A 167 6.83 -1.91 -15.15
CA PRO A 167 7.21 -2.64 -16.36
C PRO A 167 8.02 -3.92 -16.07
N ILE A 168 8.63 -4.02 -14.89
CA ILE A 168 9.49 -5.17 -14.52
C ILE A 168 8.67 -6.25 -13.79
N SER A 169 7.88 -5.86 -12.79
CA SER A 169 7.15 -6.78 -11.90
C SER A 169 5.69 -6.98 -12.28
N GLY A 170 5.12 -6.10 -13.11
CA GLY A 170 3.69 -6.08 -13.41
C GLY A 170 2.80 -5.64 -12.25
N PHE A 171 3.38 -5.02 -11.21
CA PHE A 171 2.64 -4.61 -10.01
C PHE A 171 1.86 -3.30 -10.24
N PRO A 172 0.60 -3.18 -9.78
CA PRO A 172 -0.20 -1.96 -9.97
C PRO A 172 0.22 -0.81 -9.05
N ALA A 173 -0.09 0.42 -9.46
CA ALA A 173 0.18 1.61 -8.68
C ALA A 173 -0.83 1.82 -7.53
N ASP A 174 -0.58 1.21 -6.37
CA ASP A 174 -1.47 1.31 -5.20
C ASP A 174 -1.15 2.48 -4.23
N ARG A 175 -0.03 3.18 -4.47
CA ARG A 175 0.52 4.22 -3.57
C ARG A 175 0.90 5.53 -4.24
N ALA A 176 0.44 5.74 -5.46
CA ALA A 176 0.75 6.92 -6.27
C ALA A 176 -0.43 7.24 -7.19
N LEU A 177 -1.64 7.26 -6.66
CA LEU A 177 -2.85 7.67 -7.42
C LEU A 177 -3.28 9.05 -6.97
N LEU A 178 -3.92 9.82 -7.84
CA LEU A 178 -4.44 11.14 -7.51
C LEU A 178 -5.93 11.07 -7.17
N VAL A 179 -6.28 11.78 -6.10
CA VAL A 179 -7.64 11.85 -5.56
C VAL A 179 -8.01 13.26 -5.13
N LYS A 180 -9.31 13.50 -5.03
CA LYS A 180 -9.89 14.64 -4.31
C LYS A 180 -10.80 14.14 -3.20
N VAL A 181 -10.84 14.91 -2.12
CA VAL A 181 -11.70 14.65 -0.96
C VAL A 181 -12.63 15.83 -0.72
N THR A 182 -13.90 15.52 -0.45
CA THR A 182 -14.95 16.51 -0.17
C THR A 182 -15.83 16.03 0.99
N ALA A 183 -16.21 16.93 1.90
CA ALA A 183 -17.21 16.64 2.93
C ALA A 183 -18.58 16.33 2.30
N ILE A 184 -19.28 15.34 2.86
CA ILE A 184 -20.69 15.05 2.56
C ILE A 184 -21.52 15.85 3.57
N ARG A 185 -22.40 16.71 3.07
CA ARG A 185 -23.30 17.54 3.89
C ARG A 185 -24.70 16.99 3.87
#